data_AF-A0A284RN81-F1
#
_entry.id   AF-A0A284RN81-F1
#
_cell.length_a   1.000
_cell.length_b   1.000
_cell.length_c   1.000
_cell.angle_alpha   90.00
_cell.angle_beta   90.00
_cell.angle_gamma   90.00
#
_symmetry.space_group_name_H-M   'P 1'
#
loop_
_entity.id
_entity.type
_entity.pdbx_description
1 polymer ?
#
loop_
_entity_poly.entity_id
_entity_poly.type
_entity_poly.pdbx_seq_one_letter_code
_entity_poly.pdbx_strand_id
1 'polypeptide(L)' 'MSPAFFCFLGDLIYYTIGLAYWQHPFFFAYFPIASTFEGILGDLYASSVANPVFTWASGPTCSELEAIVMD' A
#
# COMPACT_ATOMS: atom_id res chain seq x y z
N MET A 1 -10.99 -18.53 12.70
CA MET A 1 -10.52 -18.13 11.34
C MET A 1 -10.68 -19.32 10.42
N SER A 2 -11.20 -19.13 9.21
CA SER A 2 -11.54 -20.23 8.27
C SER A 2 -10.27 -20.92 7.73
N PRO A 3 -10.28 -22.24 7.46
CA PRO A 3 -9.18 -22.93 6.78
C PRO A 3 -8.80 -22.30 5.41
N ALA A 4 -9.74 -21.62 4.75
CA ALA A 4 -9.47 -20.89 3.50
C ALA A 4 -8.50 -19.71 3.68
N PHE A 5 -8.51 -19.06 4.85
CA PHE A 5 -7.59 -17.93 5.15
C PHE A 5 -6.13 -18.39 5.22
N PHE A 6 -5.88 -19.56 5.83
CA PHE A 6 -4.54 -20.11 5.92
C PHE A 6 -4.00 -20.60 4.57
N CYS A 7 -4.87 -21.15 3.71
CA CYS A 7 -4.52 -21.53 2.35
C CYS A 7 -4.05 -20.31 1.54
N PHE A 8 -4.82 -19.23 1.57
CA PHE A 8 -4.47 -17.97 0.91
C PHE A 8 -3.13 -17.40 1.39
N LEU A 9 -2.88 -17.45 2.70
CA LEU A 9 -1.61 -17.00 3.26
C LEU A 9 -0.44 -17.87 2.79
N GLY A 10 -0.65 -19.19 2.69
CA GLY A 10 0.35 -20.13 2.15
C GLY A 10 0.70 -19.85 0.68
N ASP A 11 -0.31 -19.58 -0.15
CA ASP A 11 -0.12 -19.21 -1.55
C ASP A 11 0.64 -17.89 -1.71
N LEU A 12 0.34 -16.89 -0.87
CA LEU A 12 1.04 -15.61 -0.85
C LEU A 12 2.54 -15.78 -0.53
N ILE A 13 2.84 -16.60 0.47
CA ILE A 13 4.23 -16.90 0.86
C ILE A 13 4.96 -17.62 -0.27
N TYR A 14 4.30 -18.57 -0.95
CA TYR A 14 4.91 -19.27 -2.09
C TYR A 14 5.22 -18.32 -3.26
N TYR A 15 4.30 -17.41 -3.57
CA TYR A 15 4.46 -16.47 -4.69
C TYR A 15 5.59 -15.45 -4.45
N THR A 16 5.76 -14.98 -3.21
CA THR A 16 6.74 -13.92 -2.87
C THR A 16 8.21 -14.34 -3.03
N ILE A 17 8.52 -15.65 -3.02
CA ILE A 17 9.88 -16.18 -3.22
C ILE A 17 10.34 -16.01 -4.68
N GLY A 18 9.41 -15.90 -5.63
CA GLY A 18 9.68 -15.71 -7.06
C GLY A 18 9.81 -14.26 -7.51
N LEU A 19 9.65 -13.29 -6.60
CA LEU A 19 9.66 -11.86 -6.95
C LEU A 19 11.08 -11.30 -7.02
N ALA A 20 11.32 -10.42 -7.98
CA ALA A 20 12.57 -9.66 -8.03
C ALA A 20 12.66 -8.70 -6.84
N TYR A 21 13.75 -8.75 -6.08
CA TYR A 21 14.00 -7.83 -4.97
C TYR A 21 14.49 -6.47 -5.49
N TRP A 22 13.54 -5.60 -5.82
CA TRP A 22 13.77 -4.23 -6.32
C TRP A 22 14.57 -3.33 -5.37
N GLN A 23 14.60 -3.65 -4.08
CA GLN A 23 15.33 -2.88 -3.05
C GLN A 23 16.78 -3.35 -2.86
N HIS A 24 17.27 -4.35 -3.61
CA HIS A 24 18.63 -4.83 -3.46
C HIS A 24 19.65 -3.79 -3.96
N PRO A 25 20.73 -3.48 -3.22
CA PRO A 25 21.66 -2.38 -3.53
C PRO A 25 22.44 -2.55 -4.85
N PHE A 26 22.40 -3.75 -5.45
CA PHE A 26 23.03 -4.06 -6.74
C PHE A 26 22.01 -4.27 -7.87
N PHE A 27 20.76 -3.84 -7.70
CA PHE A 27 19.74 -3.89 -8.74
C PHE A 27 19.72 -2.57 -9.53
N PHE A 28 20.20 -2.59 -10.78
CA PHE A 28 20.37 -1.38 -11.63
C PHE A 28 19.49 -1.38 -12.90
N ALA A 29 18.51 -2.29 -13.00
CA ALA A 29 17.72 -2.46 -14.21
C ALA A 29 16.63 -1.37 -14.38
N TYR A 30 16.04 -0.89 -13.28
CA TYR A 30 15.09 0.23 -13.32
C TYR A 30 15.19 1.12 -12.08
N PHE A 31 14.50 2.26 -12.13
CA PHE A 31 14.45 3.23 -11.03
C PHE A 31 13.91 2.59 -9.75
N PRO A 32 14.54 2.82 -8.58
CA PRO A 32 14.11 2.21 -7.33
C PRO A 32 12.74 2.75 -6.92
N ILE A 33 11.76 1.85 -6.79
CA ILE A 33 10.48 2.11 -6.15
C ILE A 33 10.61 1.56 -4.72
N ALA A 34 11.33 2.29 -3.87
CA ALA A 34 11.38 1.97 -2.45
C ALA A 34 10.22 2.68 -1.76
N SER A 35 9.31 1.93 -1.16
CA SER A 35 8.33 2.48 -0.22
C SER A 35 9.01 2.76 1.13
N THR A 36 8.81 3.95 1.68
CA THR A 36 9.25 4.27 3.04
C THR A 36 8.31 3.62 4.06
N PHE A 37 8.78 3.44 5.29
CA PHE A 37 7.98 2.85 6.35
C PHE A 37 6.70 3.67 6.60
N GLU A 38 6.82 4.99 6.60
CA GLU A 38 5.72 5.93 6.77
C GLU A 38 4.71 5.83 5.61
N GLY A 39 5.18 5.63 4.37
CA GLY A 39 4.33 5.44 3.21
C GLY A 39 3.51 4.15 3.29
N ILE A 40 4.10 3.05 3.77
CA ILE A 40 3.40 1.79 3.98
C ILE A 40 2.33 1.93 5.07
N LEU A 41 2.64 2.63 6.16
CA LEU A 41 1.67 2.91 7.22
C LEU A 41 0.51 3.78 6.72
N GLY A 42 0.80 4.78 5.89
CA GLY A 42 -0.22 5.64 5.28
C GLY A 42 -1.18 4.84 4.40
N ASP A 43 -0.67 3.95 3.55
CA ASP A 43 -1.49 3.10 2.67
C ASP A 43 -2.37 2.12 3.47
N LEU A 44 -1.81 1.50 4.52
CA LEU A 44 -2.56 0.65 5.43
C LEU A 44 -3.71 1.41 6.11
N TYR A 45 -3.42 2.62 6.61
CA TYR A 45 -4.43 3.45 7.26
C TYR A 45 -5.51 3.90 6.26
N ALA A 46 -5.12 4.35 5.06
CA ALA A 46 -6.04 4.76 4.00
C ALA A 46 -6.98 3.61 3.60
N SER A 47 -6.44 2.40 3.45
CA SER A 47 -7.24 1.20 3.14
C SER A 47 -8.19 0.81 4.27
N SER A 48 -7.90 1.15 5.53
CA SER A 48 -8.75 0.81 6.68
C SER A 48 -9.98 1.72 6.80
N VAL A 49 -9.88 2.97 6.36
CA VAL A 49 -10.94 3.99 6.53
C VAL A 49 -12.00 3.90 5.43
N ALA A 50 -11.69 3.29 4.28
CA ALA A 50 -12.61 2.96 3.17
C ALA A 50 -13.64 4.06 2.84
N ASN A 51 -13.26 5.34 3.00
CA ASN A 51 -14.16 6.46 2.79
C ASN A 51 -14.13 6.86 1.30
N PRO A 52 -15.27 6.93 0.60
CA PRO A 52 -15.30 7.40 -0.78
C PRO A 52 -15.17 8.93 -0.86
N VAL A 53 -14.01 9.43 -1.30
CA VAL A 53 -13.67 10.87 -1.33
C VAL A 53 -13.78 11.42 -2.74
N PHE A 54 -14.99 11.37 -3.32
CA PHE A 54 -15.25 11.93 -4.65
C PHE A 54 -15.75 13.38 -4.57
N THR A 55 -16.29 13.79 -3.43
CA THR A 55 -16.76 15.16 -3.17
C THR A 55 -16.32 15.59 -1.76
N TRP A 56 -16.20 16.90 -1.55
CA TRP A 56 -15.90 17.43 -0.20
C TRP A 56 -16.93 16.99 0.84
N ALA A 57 -18.21 16.90 0.47
CA ALA A 57 -19.27 16.45 1.36
C ALA A 57 -19.17 14.96 1.75
N SER A 58 -18.55 14.11 0.92
CA SER A 58 -18.40 12.68 1.19
C SER A 58 -17.15 12.36 2.03
N GLY A 59 -16.16 13.26 2.09
CA GLY A 59 -14.95 13.04 2.88
C GLY A 59 -14.13 14.30 3.14
N PRO A 60 -14.64 15.25 3.94
CA PRO A 60 -14.05 16.59 4.10
C PRO A 60 -12.60 16.52 4.60
N THR A 61 -12.31 15.64 5.57
CA THR A 61 -10.98 15.49 6.16
C THR A 61 -9.94 14.93 5.19
N CYS A 62 -10.33 14.01 4.30
CA CYS A 62 -9.40 13.42 3.34
C CYS A 62 -9.18 14.35 2.15
N SER A 63 -10.22 15.07 1.70
CA SER A 63 -10.10 16.13 0.68
C SER A 63 -9.26 17.31 1.16
N GLU A 64 -9.35 17.70 2.44
CA GLU A 64 -8.49 18.74 3.01
C GLU A 64 -7.03 18.26 3.13
N LEU A 65 -6.80 17.01 3.55
CA LEU A 65 -5.47 16.42 3.58
C LEU A 65 -4.83 16.36 2.19
N GLU A 66 -5.61 16.00 1.15
CA GLU A 66 -5.15 16.03 -0.24
C GLU A 66 -4.75 17.45 -0.66
N ALA A 67 -5.57 18.46 -0.34
CA ALA A 67 -5.24 19.85 -0.64
C ALA A 67 -3.94 20.31 0.04
N ILE A 68 -3.68 19.90 1.28
CA ILE A 68 -2.44 20.25 2.01
C ILE A 68 -1.20 19.56 1.44
N VAL A 69 -1.32 18.31 0.96
CA VAL A 69 -0.19 17.57 0.37
C VAL A 69 0.14 18.06 -1.03
N MET A 70 -0.85 18.57 -1.75
CA MET A 70 -0.74 19.02 -3.14
C MET A 70 -0.44 20.52 -3.27
N ASP A 71 -0.61 21.30 -2.20
CA ASP A 71 -0.20 22.71 -2.07
C ASP A 71 1.31 22.82 -1.77
#